data_AF-A0A8S0FUL5-F1
#
_entry.id   AF-A0A8S0FUL5-F1
#
_cell.length_a   1.000
_cell.length_b   1.000
_cell.length_c   1.000
_cell.angle_alpha   90.00
_cell.angle_beta   90.00
_cell.angle_gamma   90.00
#
_symmetry.space_group_name_H-M   'P 1'
#
loop_
_entity.id
_entity.type
_entity.pdbx_description
1 polymer ?
#
loop_
_entity_poly.entity_id
_entity_poly.type
_entity_poly.pdbx_seq_one_letter_code
_entity_poly.pdbx_strand_id
1 'polypeptide(L)'
;MQHLKNITAGNPKTIEQYQLTKKAGVIWLYTEDGKNWYDELKNFQDDTLKIAYDQKGIIRCIEKDVSTLNPDGLSVVEFRI
;
A
#
# COMPACT_ATOMS: atom_id res chain seq x y z
N MET A 1 -10.67 4.96 9.13
CA MET A 1 -10.29 3.61 8.70
C MET A 1 -9.92 3.70 7.24
N GLN A 2 -8.70 3.30 6.91
CA GLN A 2 -8.18 3.37 5.53
C GLN A 2 -8.80 2.28 4.65
N HIS A 3 -9.07 2.61 3.39
CA HIS A 3 -9.37 1.65 2.34
C HIS A 3 -8.70 2.08 1.03
N LEU A 4 -7.61 1.40 0.69
CA LEU A 4 -6.77 1.67 -0.46
C LEU A 4 -7.00 0.55 -1.49
N LYS A 5 -7.54 0.90 -2.66
CA LYS A 5 -8.00 -0.09 -3.64
C LYS A 5 -7.04 -0.21 -4.82
N ASN A 6 -6.98 -1.43 -5.35
CA ASN A 6 -6.34 -1.78 -6.62
C ASN A 6 -4.92 -1.20 -6.73
N ILE A 7 -4.10 -1.46 -5.71
CA ILE A 7 -2.75 -0.95 -5.62
C ILE A 7 -1.89 -1.67 -6.67
N THR A 8 -1.14 -0.90 -7.45
CA THR A 8 -0.28 -1.42 -8.52
C THR A 8 1.01 -0.61 -8.60
N ALA A 9 2.07 -1.23 -9.13
CA ALA A 9 3.31 -0.53 -9.43
C ALA A 9 3.11 0.60 -10.46
N GLY A 10 3.77 1.74 -10.22
CA GLY A 10 3.78 2.88 -11.12
C GLY A 10 5.13 3.58 -11.19
N ASN A 11 5.26 4.48 -12.16
CA ASN A 11 6.47 5.29 -12.33
C ASN A 11 6.64 6.29 -11.17
N PRO A 12 7.88 6.63 -10.79
CA PRO A 12 8.14 7.70 -9.83
C PRO A 12 7.52 9.02 -10.33
N LYS A 13 6.86 9.75 -9.44
CA LYS A 13 6.17 11.02 -9.72
C LYS A 13 6.93 12.26 -9.23
N THR A 14 7.95 12.08 -8.40
CA THR A 14 8.79 13.18 -7.88
C THR A 14 10.27 12.95 -8.19
N ILE A 15 11.07 14.02 -8.10
CA ILE A 15 12.54 13.94 -8.25
C ILE A 15 13.12 12.99 -7.18
N GLU A 16 12.65 13.08 -5.95
CA GLU A 16 13.09 12.20 -4.86
C GLU A 16 12.78 10.73 -5.16
N GLN A 17 11.57 10.43 -5.62
CA GLN A 17 11.16 9.09 -6.00
C GLN A 17 12.04 8.55 -7.14
N TYR A 18 12.33 9.39 -8.14
CA TYR A 18 13.22 9.05 -9.24
C TYR A 18 14.65 8.72 -8.77
N GLN A 19 15.21 9.53 -7.86
CA GLN A 19 16.54 9.28 -7.31
C GLN A 19 16.59 7.99 -6.49
N LEU A 20 15.58 7.72 -5.67
CA LEU A 20 15.48 6.49 -4.89
C LEU A 20 15.33 5.25 -5.78
N THR A 21 14.53 5.32 -6.84
CA THR A 21 14.45 4.25 -7.84
C THR A 21 15.81 4.02 -8.50
N LYS A 22 16.50 5.07 -8.93
CA LYS A 22 17.83 4.94 -9.56
C LYS A 22 18.89 4.38 -8.61
N LYS A 23 18.86 4.77 -7.34
CA LYS A 23 19.89 4.42 -6.34
C LYS A 23 19.67 3.04 -5.73
N ALA A 24 18.42 2.67 -5.44
CA ALA A 24 18.07 1.52 -4.62
C ALA A 24 17.02 0.60 -5.25
N GLY A 25 16.53 0.88 -6.46
CA GLY A 25 15.54 0.05 -7.13
C GLY A 25 14.15 0.09 -6.50
N VAL A 26 13.81 1.17 -5.80
CA VAL A 26 12.49 1.33 -5.17
C VAL A 26 11.38 1.25 -6.22
N ILE A 27 10.43 0.35 -6.00
CA ILE A 27 9.19 0.21 -6.76
C ILE A 27 8.12 1.03 -6.05
N TRP A 28 7.46 1.95 -6.75
CA TRP A 28 6.42 2.81 -6.18
C TRP A 28 5.06 2.18 -6.42
N LEU A 29 4.26 2.06 -5.37
CA LEU A 29 2.93 1.48 -5.44
C LEU A 29 1.88 2.58 -5.31
N TYR A 30 0.89 2.55 -6.19
CA TYR A 30 -0.18 3.55 -6.22
C TYR A 30 -1.55 2.88 -6.23
N THR A 31 -2.50 3.47 -5.51
CA THR A 31 -3.91 3.12 -5.59
C THR A 31 -4.53 3.53 -6.93
N GLU A 32 -5.74 3.05 -7.22
CA GLU A 32 -6.51 3.47 -8.41
C GLU A 32 -6.80 4.98 -8.47
N ASP A 33 -6.93 5.64 -7.30
CA ASP A 33 -7.10 7.10 -7.19
C ASP A 33 -5.76 7.86 -7.14
N GLY A 34 -4.63 7.15 -7.29
CA GLY A 34 -3.31 7.74 -7.51
C GLY A 34 -2.51 8.08 -6.26
N LYS A 35 -2.97 7.71 -5.05
CA LYS A 35 -2.24 7.88 -3.79
C LYS A 35 -1.05 6.93 -3.73
N ASN A 36 0.07 7.40 -3.22
CA ASN A 36 1.26 6.58 -3.01
C ASN A 36 1.11 5.74 -1.74
N TRP A 37 1.24 4.42 -1.86
CA TRP A 37 1.18 3.48 -0.74
C TRP A 37 2.06 3.91 0.42
N TYR A 38 3.34 4.20 0.15
CA TYR A 38 4.34 4.51 1.18
C TYR A 38 4.01 5.79 1.97
N ASP A 39 3.36 6.76 1.34
CA ASP A 39 2.94 8.01 2.01
C ASP A 39 1.70 7.81 2.89
N GLU A 40 0.88 6.80 2.56
CA GLU A 40 -0.37 6.48 3.26
C GLU A 40 -0.16 5.61 4.51
N LEU A 41 1.01 5.00 4.72
CA LEU A 41 1.30 4.15 5.91
C LEU A 41 0.99 4.88 7.22
N LYS A 42 1.35 6.16 7.30
CA LYS A 42 1.14 7.02 8.49
C LYS A 42 -0.34 7.27 8.83
N ASN A 43 -1.26 6.99 7.90
CA ASN A 43 -2.69 7.21 8.08
C ASN A 43 -3.40 5.98 8.66
N PHE A 44 -2.71 4.84 8.77
CA PHE A 44 -3.20 3.65 9.48
C PHE A 44 -2.98 3.79 10.98
N GLN A 45 -3.93 3.31 11.78
CA GLN A 45 -3.85 3.31 13.25
C GLN A 45 -3.07 2.08 13.73
N ASP A 46 -2.29 2.18 14.81
CA ASP A 46 -1.46 1.04 15.24
C ASP A 46 -2.29 -0.19 15.68
N ASP A 47 -3.34 0.01 16.48
CA ASP A 47 -4.16 -1.08 17.04
C ASP A 47 -5.40 -1.41 16.20
N THR A 48 -5.18 -1.64 14.91
CA THR A 48 -6.20 -2.09 13.95
C THR A 48 -5.67 -3.23 13.11
N LEU A 49 -6.56 -4.07 12.59
CA LEU A 49 -6.21 -5.07 11.58
C LEU A 49 -6.12 -4.42 10.21
N LYS A 50 -5.12 -4.79 9.42
CA LYS A 50 -4.96 -4.43 8.01
C LYS A 50 -5.09 -5.70 7.20
N ILE A 51 -6.07 -5.72 6.32
CA ILE A 51 -6.41 -6.90 5.52
C ILE A 51 -6.06 -6.57 4.07
N ALA A 52 -5.16 -7.36 3.48
CA ALA A 52 -4.87 -7.30 2.06
C ALA A 52 -5.66 -8.40 1.32
N TYR A 53 -6.38 -8.03 0.27
CA TYR A 53 -7.22 -8.95 -0.50
C TYR A 53 -7.07 -8.72 -2.01
N ASP A 54 -7.26 -9.77 -2.80
CA ASP A 54 -7.16 -9.71 -4.25
C ASP A 54 -8.48 -9.26 -4.93
N GLN A 55 -8.47 -9.09 -6.25
CA GLN A 55 -9.65 -8.64 -7.00
C GLN A 55 -10.87 -9.58 -6.90
N LYS A 56 -10.69 -10.83 -6.47
CA LYS A 56 -11.79 -11.78 -6.23
C LYS A 56 -12.35 -11.67 -4.80
N GLY A 57 -11.84 -10.74 -4.00
CA GLY A 57 -12.19 -10.59 -2.59
C GLY A 57 -11.53 -11.61 -1.67
N ILE A 58 -10.55 -12.39 -2.16
CA ILE A 58 -9.88 -13.40 -1.35
C ILE A 58 -8.81 -12.72 -0.50
N ILE A 59 -8.91 -12.87 0.81
CA ILE A 59 -7.91 -12.38 1.77
C ILE A 59 -6.59 -13.13 1.54
N ARG A 60 -5.51 -12.37 1.36
CA ARG A 60 -4.15 -12.90 1.16
C ARG A 60 -3.25 -12.70 2.36
N CYS A 61 -3.50 -11.64 3.14
CA CYS A 61 -2.69 -11.29 4.29
C CYS A 61 -3.53 -10.53 5.32
N ILE A 62 -3.22 -10.72 6.61
CA ILE A 62 -3.81 -9.99 7.73
C ILE A 62 -2.66 -9.63 8.65
N GLU A 63 -2.47 -8.34 8.91
CA GLU A 63 -1.37 -7.83 9.74
C GLU A 63 -1.86 -6.72 10.68
N LYS A 64 -1.13 -6.50 11.78
CA LYS A 64 -1.29 -5.29 12.59
C LYS A 64 -0.37 -4.17 12.12
N ASP A 65 0.86 -4.51 11.74
CA ASP A 65 1.81 -3.53 11.19
C ASP A 65 1.59 -3.41 9.68
N VAL A 66 1.18 -2.22 9.21
CA VAL A 66 0.92 -1.99 7.79
C VAL A 66 2.19 -2.00 6.94
N SER A 67 3.35 -1.69 7.56
CA SER A 67 4.62 -1.56 6.85
C SER A 67 5.19 -2.90 6.37
N THR A 68 4.66 -4.02 6.90
CA THR A 68 5.05 -5.38 6.49
C THR A 68 4.37 -5.82 5.20
N LEU A 69 3.36 -5.08 4.72
CA LEU A 69 2.62 -5.40 3.50
C LEU A 69 3.33 -4.86 2.24
N ASN A 70 3.37 -5.70 1.21
CA ASN A 70 3.75 -5.33 -0.16
C ASN A 70 2.55 -5.57 -1.11
N PRO A 71 1.57 -4.64 -1.18
CA PRO A 71 0.26 -4.91 -1.76
C PRO A 71 0.18 -4.73 -3.28
N ASP A 72 1.19 -5.12 -4.04
CA ASP A 72 1.12 -5.08 -5.51
C ASP A 72 0.06 -6.04 -6.05
N GLY A 73 -0.92 -5.51 -6.79
CA GLY A 73 -2.08 -6.24 -7.29
C GLY A 73 -3.19 -6.49 -6.25
N LEU A 74 -3.10 -5.88 -5.07
CA LEU A 74 -4.05 -6.08 -3.96
C LEU A 74 -4.77 -4.78 -3.58
N SER A 75 -5.82 -4.91 -2.78
CA SER A 75 -6.43 -3.81 -2.02
C SER A 75 -6.15 -4.02 -0.54
N VAL A 76 -6.00 -2.93 0.23
CA VAL A 76 -5.79 -2.97 1.68
C VAL A 76 -6.88 -2.19 2.39
N VAL A 77 -7.50 -2.80 3.39
CA VAL A 77 -8.54 -2.18 4.21
C VAL A 77 -8.23 -2.34 5.69
N GLU A 78 -8.52 -1.30 6.46
CA GLU A 78 -8.33 -1.25 7.89
C GLU A 78 -9.64 -1.56 8.64
N PHE A 79 -9.55 -2.39 9.68
CA PHE A 79 -10.66 -2.76 10.54
C PHE A 79 -10.31 -2.59 12.02
N ARG A 80 -11.26 -2.03 12.78
CA ARG A 80 -11.21 -1.97 14.23
C ARG A 80 -11.98 -3.15 14.81
N ILE A 81 -11.38 -3.82 15.79
CA ILE A 81 -12.02 -4.88 16.58
C ILE A 81 -12.76 -4.22 17.75
#